data_AF-A0A0D7AYA3-F1
#
_entry.id   AF-A0A0D7AYA3-F1
#
_cell.length_a   1.000
_cell.length_b   1.000
_cell.length_c   1.000
_cell.angle_alpha   90.00
_cell.angle_beta   90.00
_cell.angle_gamma   90.00
#
_symmetry.space_group_name_H-M   'P 1'
#
loop_
_entity.id
_entity.type
_entity.pdbx_description
1 polymer ?
#
loop_
_entity_poly.entity_id
_entity_poly.type
_entity_poly.pdbx_seq_one_letter_code
_entity_poly.pdbx_strand_id
1 'polypeptide(L)'
;MSVFYRSCDISTQPTFVKPVEMQLLRYNDPSMRAFEYGAGLAHGEFQAETHCIENYVQVQPRLLPWHGFAFVPVDSVLEEIHAMFEYNFTHAQDARVRFHCLQSLRDTPYTFEMSGGYRDPLFTRHPVTGSVVKHTYPYPKLPLFKTAAHPCLTLFRAFCLYSISHPCVPRPLLMAISRSLARWRCSNPVPYYRPAVSPTPSDCPSLVPSTGTSSEEEEEEEEEVAEYESTVATWVQEVEPNESPMDVDVVSDAISKPTAIGSRFDLDNGEWVEVAGRTRPGLEVKAAPARETARTRAVRPSRLPRPVRTTRRTRRS
;
A
#
# COMPACT_ATOMS: atom_id res chain seq x y z
N MET A 1 12.38 -22.13 -16.14
CA MET A 1 12.15 -20.71 -15.80
C MET A 1 10.91 -20.63 -14.93
N SER A 2 11.02 -20.08 -13.73
CA SER A 2 9.87 -19.90 -12.83
C SER A 2 8.95 -18.82 -13.39
N VAL A 3 7.65 -19.11 -13.51
CA VAL A 3 6.65 -18.16 -14.01
C VAL A 3 6.10 -17.36 -12.83
N PHE A 4 6.26 -16.03 -12.87
CA PHE A 4 5.68 -15.12 -11.89
C PHE A 4 4.30 -14.63 -12.34
N TYR A 5 3.35 -14.62 -11.41
CA TYR A 5 2.01 -14.10 -11.64
C TYR A 5 1.99 -12.58 -11.41
N ARG A 6 1.13 -11.84 -12.08
CA ARG A 6 0.94 -10.42 -11.74
C ARG A 6 0.02 -10.31 -10.52
N SER A 7 0.12 -9.22 -9.76
CA SER A 7 -0.79 -8.94 -8.65
C SER A 7 -2.28 -8.98 -9.02
N CYS A 8 -2.62 -8.70 -10.28
CA CYS A 8 -4.00 -8.77 -10.78
C CYS A 8 -4.42 -10.15 -11.31
N ASP A 9 -3.55 -11.17 -11.23
CA ASP A 9 -3.81 -12.54 -11.63
C ASP A 9 -4.24 -13.44 -10.45
N ILE A 10 -4.65 -12.85 -9.32
CA ILE A 10 -5.35 -13.53 -8.22
C ILE A 10 -6.73 -12.91 -7.97
N SER A 11 -7.71 -13.75 -7.62
CA SER A 11 -9.11 -13.36 -7.43
C SER A 11 -9.80 -14.26 -6.39
N THR A 12 -10.88 -13.75 -5.79
CA THR A 12 -11.84 -14.51 -4.98
C THR A 12 -12.93 -15.19 -5.83
N GLN A 13 -12.88 -15.02 -7.15
CA GLN A 13 -13.82 -15.58 -8.12
C GLN A 13 -13.07 -16.20 -9.31
N PRO A 14 -13.64 -17.19 -10.00
CA PRO A 14 -13.01 -17.80 -11.17
C PRO A 14 -12.94 -16.84 -12.38
N THR A 15 -13.69 -15.75 -12.34
CA THR A 15 -13.71 -14.72 -13.38
C THR A 15 -12.73 -13.60 -13.06
N PHE A 16 -12.00 -13.16 -14.09
CA PHE A 16 -11.04 -12.07 -14.01
C PHE A 16 -11.50 -10.92 -14.88
N VAL A 17 -11.60 -9.74 -14.28
CA VAL A 17 -12.05 -8.52 -14.94
C VAL A 17 -10.90 -7.51 -15.03
N LYS A 18 -11.20 -6.32 -15.55
CA LYS A 18 -10.25 -5.21 -15.59
C LYS A 18 -9.74 -4.93 -14.16
N PRO A 19 -8.41 -4.95 -13.92
CA PRO A 19 -7.85 -4.66 -12.62
C PRO A 19 -8.17 -3.23 -12.16
N VAL A 20 -8.14 -3.03 -10.86
CA VAL A 20 -8.26 -1.72 -10.21
C VAL A 20 -7.01 -1.47 -9.37
N GLU A 21 -6.68 -0.20 -9.21
CA GLU A 21 -5.52 0.20 -8.42
C GLU A 21 -5.91 0.31 -6.95
N MET A 22 -5.07 -0.24 -6.09
CA MET A 22 -5.15 -0.13 -4.65
C MET A 22 -3.93 0.63 -4.14
N GLN A 23 -4.17 1.79 -3.53
CA GLN A 23 -3.14 2.53 -2.82
C GLN A 23 -2.75 1.80 -1.53
N LEU A 24 -1.45 1.62 -1.30
CA LEU A 24 -0.91 0.89 -0.14
C LEU A 24 -0.86 1.76 1.11
N LEU A 25 -0.25 2.94 1.01
CA LEU A 25 -0.23 3.97 2.05
C LEU A 25 -1.00 5.20 1.60
N ARG A 26 -1.97 5.64 2.40
CA ARG A 26 -2.78 6.83 2.13
C ARG A 26 -2.15 8.08 2.74
N TYR A 27 -2.56 9.24 2.23
CA TYR A 27 -2.31 10.51 2.91
C TYR A 27 -2.84 10.44 4.36
N ASN A 28 -2.01 10.84 5.33
CA ASN A 28 -2.27 10.72 6.78
C ASN A 28 -2.37 9.30 7.35
N ASP A 29 -1.85 8.28 6.65
CA ASP A 29 -1.74 6.94 7.26
C ASP A 29 -0.89 7.03 8.56
N PRO A 30 -1.33 6.47 9.69
CA PRO A 30 -0.54 6.47 10.93
C PRO A 30 0.85 5.85 10.78
N SER A 31 1.07 5.03 9.74
CA SER A 31 2.33 4.37 9.44
C SER A 31 3.25 5.22 8.57
N MET A 32 2.76 6.30 7.95
CA MET A 32 3.49 7.17 7.02
C MET A 32 4.82 7.62 7.61
N ARG A 33 4.81 8.12 8.84
CA ARG A 33 6.02 8.62 9.50
C ARG A 33 7.04 7.52 9.80
N ALA A 34 6.57 6.33 10.16
CA ALA A 34 7.47 5.20 10.40
C ALA A 34 8.07 4.70 9.07
N PHE A 35 7.27 4.70 8.01
CA PHE A 35 7.73 4.41 6.66
C PHE A 35 8.81 5.40 6.20
N GLU A 36 8.54 6.71 6.23
CA GLU A 36 9.50 7.73 5.78
C GLU A 36 10.84 7.60 6.50
N TYR A 37 10.80 7.49 7.84
CA TYR A 37 12.02 7.37 8.63
C TYR A 37 12.79 6.09 8.31
N GLY A 38 12.12 4.92 8.32
CA GLY A 38 12.75 3.63 8.04
C GLY A 38 13.22 3.50 6.59
N ALA A 39 12.57 4.18 5.65
CA ALA A 39 12.91 4.16 4.23
C ALA A 39 13.98 5.20 3.85
N GLY A 40 14.55 5.91 4.84
CA GLY A 40 15.62 6.89 4.64
C GLY A 40 15.14 8.22 4.02
N LEU A 41 13.88 8.56 4.19
CA LEU A 41 13.26 9.78 3.66
C LEU A 41 13.18 10.87 4.72
N ALA A 42 13.07 12.12 4.27
CA ALA A 42 12.72 13.24 5.11
C ALA A 42 11.24 13.19 5.52
N HIS A 43 10.89 13.87 6.61
CA HIS A 43 9.50 13.96 7.05
C HIS A 43 8.65 14.68 6.01
N GLY A 44 7.52 14.07 5.63
CA GLY A 44 6.57 14.61 4.65
C GLY A 44 7.00 14.42 3.19
N GLU A 45 8.19 13.89 2.95
CA GLU A 45 8.72 13.69 1.60
C GLU A 45 7.86 12.70 0.80
N PHE A 46 7.58 11.51 1.36
CA PHE A 46 6.70 10.56 0.69
C PHE A 46 5.24 10.99 0.75
N GLN A 47 4.85 11.69 1.82
CA GLN A 47 3.50 12.24 1.93
C GLN A 47 3.16 13.22 0.79
N ALA A 48 4.15 13.98 0.30
CA ALA A 48 3.99 14.85 -0.87
C ALA A 48 3.81 14.04 -2.18
N GLU A 49 4.35 12.82 -2.24
CA GLU A 49 4.39 11.99 -3.45
C GLU A 49 3.64 10.65 -3.33
N THR A 50 2.57 10.60 -2.52
CA THR A 50 1.78 9.36 -2.34
C THR A 50 1.11 8.82 -3.63
N HIS A 51 1.18 9.56 -4.73
CA HIS A 51 0.65 9.19 -6.04
C HIS A 51 1.69 8.53 -6.98
N CYS A 52 2.82 8.05 -6.47
CA CYS A 52 3.83 7.31 -7.23
C CYS A 52 3.41 5.84 -7.51
N ILE A 53 3.92 5.24 -8.59
CA ILE A 53 3.55 3.88 -9.03
C ILE A 53 3.89 2.81 -7.98
N GLU A 54 4.95 3.04 -7.21
CA GLU A 54 5.45 2.22 -6.13
C GLU A 54 4.43 2.06 -4.99
N ASN A 55 3.51 3.01 -4.85
CA ASN A 55 2.47 3.01 -3.82
C ASN A 55 1.15 2.38 -4.28
N TYR A 56 1.09 1.84 -5.50
CA TYR A 56 -0.12 1.19 -6.03
C TYR A 56 0.14 -0.25 -6.41
N VAL A 57 -0.84 -1.08 -6.13
CA VAL A 57 -0.91 -2.46 -6.63
C VAL A 57 -2.20 -2.65 -7.42
N GLN A 58 -2.08 -3.25 -8.60
CA GLN A 58 -3.25 -3.64 -9.39
C GLN A 58 -3.82 -4.95 -8.88
N VAL A 59 -5.10 -4.95 -8.54
CA VAL A 59 -5.79 -6.13 -7.98
C VAL A 59 -7.13 -6.36 -8.67
N GLN A 60 -7.68 -7.56 -8.52
CA GLN A 60 -9.05 -7.82 -8.94
C GLN A 60 -10.03 -7.06 -8.03
N PRO A 61 -11.06 -6.37 -8.57
CA PRO A 61 -11.95 -5.51 -7.78
C PRO A 61 -12.60 -6.18 -6.57
N ARG A 62 -12.88 -7.48 -6.67
CA ARG A 62 -13.49 -8.25 -5.58
C ARG A 62 -12.55 -8.55 -4.40
N LEU A 63 -11.27 -8.23 -4.53
CA LEU A 63 -10.33 -8.22 -3.40
C LEU A 63 -10.45 -6.93 -2.57
N LEU A 64 -10.85 -5.80 -3.15
CA LEU A 64 -10.84 -4.49 -2.46
C LEU A 64 -11.74 -4.38 -1.22
N PRO A 65 -12.99 -4.93 -1.20
CA PRO A 65 -13.82 -4.90 0.00
C PRO A 65 -13.16 -5.58 1.21
N TRP A 66 -12.17 -6.43 0.94
CA TRP A 66 -11.46 -7.20 1.94
C TRP A 66 -10.15 -6.50 2.25
N HIS A 67 -10.08 -5.85 3.40
CA HIS A 67 -8.78 -5.41 3.94
C HIS A 67 -7.90 -6.59 4.38
N GLY A 68 -8.39 -7.82 4.25
CA GLY A 68 -7.76 -9.04 4.70
C GLY A 68 -6.79 -9.68 3.71
N PHE A 69 -6.02 -8.93 2.91
CA PHE A 69 -4.94 -9.51 2.11
C PHE A 69 -3.72 -8.60 2.00
N ALA A 70 -2.58 -9.21 1.71
CA ALA A 70 -1.32 -8.52 1.42
C ALA A 70 -0.46 -9.33 0.44
N PHE A 71 0.31 -8.61 -0.39
CA PHE A 71 1.47 -9.16 -1.05
C PHE A 71 2.66 -8.98 -0.12
N VAL A 72 3.29 -10.08 0.29
CA VAL A 72 4.39 -10.06 1.24
C VAL A 72 5.68 -10.37 0.47
N PRO A 73 6.73 -9.52 0.56
CA PRO A 73 8.03 -9.86 0.00
C PRO A 73 8.51 -11.22 0.53
N VAL A 74 9.30 -11.95 -0.26
CA VAL A 74 9.96 -13.18 0.23
C VAL A 74 10.92 -12.87 1.37
N ASP A 75 11.21 -13.88 2.20
CA ASP A 75 11.93 -13.71 3.46
C ASP A 75 13.32 -13.06 3.27
N SER A 76 14.08 -13.40 2.23
CA SER A 76 15.37 -12.76 1.94
C SER A 76 15.26 -11.24 1.72
N VAL A 77 14.16 -10.80 1.12
CA VAL A 77 13.89 -9.37 0.89
C VAL A 77 13.38 -8.71 2.18
N LEU A 78 12.62 -9.43 3.00
CA LEU A 78 12.23 -8.95 4.32
C LEU A 78 13.44 -8.73 5.23
N GLU A 79 14.46 -9.60 5.18
CA GLU A 79 15.71 -9.44 5.92
C GLU A 79 16.44 -8.17 5.52
N GLU A 80 16.56 -7.92 4.22
CA GLU A 80 17.20 -6.72 3.69
C GLU A 80 16.44 -5.43 4.07
N ILE A 81 15.11 -5.44 3.96
CA ILE A 81 14.29 -4.32 4.42
C ILE A 81 14.47 -4.11 5.92
N HIS A 82 14.54 -5.18 6.71
CA HIS A 82 14.74 -5.10 8.15
C HIS A 82 16.08 -4.46 8.50
N ALA A 83 17.17 -4.91 7.87
CA ALA A 83 18.50 -4.36 8.06
C ALA A 83 18.57 -2.88 7.68
N MET A 84 17.99 -2.49 6.53
CA MET A 84 17.90 -1.09 6.12
C MET A 84 17.12 -0.25 7.13
N PHE A 85 15.96 -0.75 7.59
CA PHE A 85 15.15 -0.03 8.57
C PHE A 85 15.94 0.16 9.88
N GLU A 86 16.54 -0.91 10.40
CA GLU A 86 17.35 -0.86 11.63
C GLU A 86 18.49 0.16 11.53
N TYR A 87 19.21 0.15 10.41
CA TYR A 87 20.23 1.14 10.11
C TYR A 87 19.64 2.56 10.11
N ASN A 88 18.58 2.80 9.34
CA ASN A 88 17.98 4.13 9.24
C ASN A 88 17.41 4.64 10.57
N PHE A 89 16.89 3.75 11.42
CA PHE A 89 16.37 4.09 12.75
C PHE A 89 17.46 4.49 13.75
N THR A 90 18.71 4.10 13.51
CA THR A 90 19.86 4.38 14.39
C THR A 90 20.75 5.52 13.89
N HIS A 91 20.51 6.03 12.67
CA HIS A 91 21.36 7.03 12.02
C HIS A 91 20.66 8.38 11.79
N ALA A 92 21.50 9.43 11.72
CA ALA A 92 21.10 10.78 11.34
C ALA A 92 20.59 10.82 9.89
N GLN A 93 19.74 11.80 9.56
CA GLN A 93 18.98 11.84 8.30
C GLN A 93 19.87 11.80 7.03
N ASP A 94 21.01 12.47 7.08
CA ASP A 94 22.03 12.55 6.03
C ASP A 94 22.77 11.22 5.81
N ALA A 95 22.91 10.40 6.85
CA ALA A 95 23.54 9.09 6.77
C ALA A 95 22.58 7.97 6.33
N ARG A 96 21.26 8.22 6.29
CA ARG A 96 20.26 7.16 6.00
C ARG A 96 20.36 6.65 4.57
N VAL A 97 20.19 5.34 4.42
CA VAL A 97 20.09 4.66 3.13
C VAL A 97 18.67 4.81 2.59
N ARG A 98 18.52 5.46 1.44
CA ARG A 98 17.22 5.63 0.79
C ARG A 98 16.79 4.31 0.16
N PHE A 99 15.52 3.96 0.32
CA PHE A 99 15.01 2.66 -0.14
C PHE A 99 15.16 2.41 -1.65
N HIS A 100 15.21 3.46 -2.48
CA HIS A 100 15.41 3.34 -3.93
C HIS A 100 16.85 3.00 -4.35
N CYS A 101 17.82 3.12 -3.45
CA CYS A 101 19.21 2.77 -3.68
C CYS A 101 19.44 1.25 -3.65
N LEU A 102 18.54 0.49 -3.01
CA LEU A 102 18.63 -0.96 -2.92
C LEU A 102 18.11 -1.62 -4.20
N GLN A 103 19.01 -1.93 -5.13
CA GLN A 103 18.69 -2.52 -6.44
C GLN A 103 18.00 -3.89 -6.33
N SER A 104 18.37 -4.66 -5.32
CA SER A 104 17.76 -5.92 -4.88
C SER A 104 16.24 -5.84 -4.73
N LEU A 105 15.70 -4.68 -4.33
CA LEU A 105 14.27 -4.49 -4.07
C LEU A 105 13.45 -4.27 -5.36
N ARG A 106 14.07 -3.96 -6.49
CA ARG A 106 13.35 -3.56 -7.73
C ARG A 106 12.59 -4.70 -8.40
N ASP A 107 13.14 -5.91 -8.41
CA ASP A 107 12.54 -7.07 -9.09
C ASP A 107 12.23 -8.22 -8.13
N THR A 108 11.69 -7.86 -6.97
CA THR A 108 11.40 -8.79 -5.87
C THR A 108 10.17 -9.67 -6.17
N PRO A 109 10.24 -10.98 -5.87
CA PRO A 109 9.07 -11.84 -5.83
C PRO A 109 8.29 -11.66 -4.52
N TYR A 110 6.97 -11.85 -4.61
CA TYR A 110 6.05 -11.74 -3.49
C TYR A 110 5.27 -13.04 -3.30
N THR A 111 4.99 -13.38 -2.05
CA THR A 111 3.92 -14.31 -1.70
C THR A 111 2.61 -13.53 -1.55
N PHE A 112 1.49 -14.24 -1.64
CA PHE A 112 0.17 -13.67 -1.37
C PHE A 112 -0.37 -14.28 -0.08
N GLU A 113 -0.74 -13.42 0.86
CA GLU A 113 -1.30 -13.81 2.14
C GLU A 113 -2.72 -13.27 2.28
N MET A 114 -3.58 -14.09 2.88
CA MET A 114 -4.97 -13.76 3.17
C MET A 114 -5.21 -13.79 4.68
N SER A 115 -6.24 -13.08 5.13
CA SER A 115 -6.72 -13.10 6.51
C SER A 115 -6.98 -14.53 6.95
N GLY A 116 -6.57 -14.84 8.17
CA GLY A 116 -6.77 -16.14 8.82
C GLY A 116 -8.22 -16.50 9.02
N GLY A 117 -9.19 -15.60 8.82
CA GLY A 117 -10.63 -15.91 8.80
C GLY A 117 -11.17 -16.31 7.41
N TYR A 118 -10.43 -16.03 6.34
CA TYR A 118 -10.89 -16.31 4.98
C TYR A 118 -10.71 -17.80 4.66
N ARG A 119 -11.78 -18.44 4.19
CA ARG A 119 -11.83 -19.89 3.90
C ARG A 119 -12.30 -20.21 2.48
N ASP A 120 -12.87 -19.22 1.79
CA ASP A 120 -13.40 -19.40 0.45
C ASP A 120 -12.29 -19.68 -0.56
N PRO A 121 -12.57 -20.36 -1.70
CA PRO A 121 -11.55 -20.61 -2.69
C PRO A 121 -10.91 -19.31 -3.23
N LEU A 122 -9.62 -19.40 -3.55
CA LEU A 122 -8.91 -18.41 -4.34
C LEU A 122 -8.71 -18.95 -5.74
N PHE A 123 -8.59 -18.06 -6.71
CA PHE A 123 -8.37 -18.41 -8.10
C PHE A 123 -7.16 -17.64 -8.60
N THR A 124 -6.24 -18.31 -9.28
CA THR A 124 -5.14 -17.65 -9.99
C THR A 124 -5.27 -17.90 -11.48
N ARG A 125 -4.92 -16.90 -12.29
CA ARG A 125 -4.91 -17.02 -13.75
C ARG A 125 -3.48 -17.02 -14.25
N HIS A 126 -3.07 -18.09 -14.91
CA HIS A 126 -1.71 -18.20 -15.45
C HIS A 126 -1.46 -17.07 -16.46
N PRO A 127 -0.39 -16.27 -16.34
CA PRO A 127 -0.20 -15.05 -17.12
C PRO A 127 -0.01 -15.33 -18.62
N VAL A 128 0.58 -16.47 -18.98
CA VAL A 128 0.81 -16.88 -20.38
C VAL A 128 -0.37 -17.67 -20.97
N THR A 129 -0.78 -18.79 -20.34
CA THR A 129 -1.82 -19.67 -20.89
C THR A 129 -3.24 -19.18 -20.64
N GLY A 130 -3.45 -18.24 -19.71
CA GLY A 130 -4.78 -17.82 -19.25
C GLY A 130 -5.52 -18.88 -18.43
N SER A 131 -4.91 -20.04 -18.15
CA SER A 131 -5.54 -21.12 -17.38
C SER A 131 -5.86 -20.66 -15.96
N VAL A 132 -7.10 -20.87 -15.52
CA VAL A 132 -7.52 -20.53 -14.16
C VAL A 132 -7.40 -21.76 -13.26
N VAL A 133 -6.65 -21.62 -12.17
CA VAL A 133 -6.45 -22.65 -11.15
C VAL A 133 -7.17 -22.25 -9.88
N LYS A 134 -7.96 -23.18 -9.33
CA LYS A 134 -8.63 -23.02 -8.04
C LYS A 134 -7.73 -23.50 -6.91
N HIS A 135 -7.57 -22.66 -5.89
CA HIS A 135 -6.84 -22.94 -4.66
C HIS A 135 -7.82 -23.03 -3.50
N THR A 136 -7.65 -24.04 -2.65
CA THR A 136 -8.48 -24.25 -1.47
C THR A 136 -7.67 -24.01 -0.21
N TYR A 137 -8.32 -23.52 0.85
CA TYR A 137 -7.71 -23.28 2.15
C TYR A 137 -7.01 -24.57 2.66
N PRO A 138 -5.78 -24.53 3.21
CA PRO A 138 -5.01 -23.35 3.65
C PRO A 138 -4.14 -22.67 2.58
N TYR A 139 -4.45 -22.85 1.30
CA TYR A 139 -3.71 -22.30 0.16
C TYR A 139 -2.20 -22.59 0.14
N PRO A 140 -1.75 -23.83 0.39
CA PRO A 140 -0.32 -24.15 0.55
C PRO A 140 0.52 -24.02 -0.73
N LYS A 141 -0.11 -23.78 -1.88
CA LYS A 141 0.51 -23.83 -3.22
C LYS A 141 0.18 -22.59 -4.06
N LEU A 142 0.02 -21.44 -3.42
CA LEU A 142 -0.11 -20.19 -4.18
C LEU A 142 1.20 -19.91 -4.93
N PRO A 143 1.13 -19.43 -6.18
CA PRO A 143 2.32 -19.07 -6.94
C PRO A 143 2.98 -17.81 -6.37
N LEU A 144 4.20 -17.53 -6.83
CA LEU A 144 4.85 -16.25 -6.57
C LEU A 144 4.32 -15.17 -7.51
N PHE A 145 4.30 -13.94 -7.01
CA PHE A 145 3.79 -12.77 -7.69
C PHE A 145 4.88 -11.74 -7.95
N LYS A 146 4.68 -10.91 -8.98
CA LYS A 146 5.38 -9.65 -9.20
C LYS A 146 4.36 -8.51 -9.20
N THR A 147 4.77 -7.37 -8.67
CA THR A 147 3.99 -6.13 -8.64
C THR A 147 4.90 -4.94 -8.89
N ALA A 148 4.34 -3.84 -9.39
CA ALA A 148 5.05 -2.57 -9.53
C ALA A 148 5.22 -1.85 -8.19
N ALA A 149 4.46 -2.24 -7.17
CA ALA A 149 4.59 -1.69 -5.83
C ALA A 149 5.96 -1.99 -5.22
N HIS A 150 6.50 -1.05 -4.44
CA HIS A 150 7.77 -1.23 -3.76
C HIS A 150 7.65 -2.18 -2.55
N PRO A 151 8.61 -3.11 -2.31
CA PRO A 151 8.56 -4.06 -1.19
C PRO A 151 8.35 -3.41 0.18
N CYS A 152 8.99 -2.26 0.43
CA CYS A 152 8.79 -1.53 1.69
C CYS A 152 7.35 -1.06 1.88
N LEU A 153 6.62 -0.71 0.81
CA LEU A 153 5.24 -0.24 0.90
C LEU A 153 4.27 -1.41 1.09
N THR A 154 4.51 -2.53 0.40
CA THR A 154 3.69 -3.74 0.58
C THR A 154 3.86 -4.35 1.98
N LEU A 155 5.05 -4.19 2.59
CA LEU A 155 5.34 -4.56 3.96
C LEU A 155 4.40 -3.88 4.97
N PHE A 156 4.17 -2.57 4.84
CA PHE A 156 3.23 -1.85 5.73
C PHE A 156 1.80 -2.33 5.56
N ARG A 157 1.40 -2.68 4.33
CA ARG A 157 0.12 -3.32 4.08
C ARG A 157 0.02 -4.69 4.77
N ALA A 158 1.10 -5.48 4.76
CA ALA A 158 1.17 -6.74 5.47
C ALA A 158 1.03 -6.56 7.00
N PHE A 159 1.61 -5.51 7.60
CA PHE A 159 1.40 -5.25 9.02
C PHE A 159 -0.05 -4.97 9.37
N CYS A 160 -0.79 -4.26 8.52
CA CYS A 160 -2.22 -4.06 8.73
C CYS A 160 -2.98 -5.39 8.74
N LEU A 161 -2.66 -6.30 7.81
CA LEU A 161 -3.24 -7.64 7.76
C LEU A 161 -3.00 -8.41 9.07
N TYR A 162 -1.76 -8.41 9.55
CA TYR A 162 -1.37 -9.17 10.74
C TYR A 162 -1.91 -8.56 12.05
N SER A 163 -2.01 -7.23 12.12
CA SER A 163 -2.51 -6.53 13.30
C SER A 163 -4.03 -6.70 13.47
N ILE A 164 -4.78 -6.72 12.36
CA ILE A 164 -6.25 -6.71 12.40
C ILE A 164 -6.81 -8.13 12.30
N SER A 165 -6.24 -8.95 11.42
CA SER A 165 -6.94 -10.12 10.88
C SER A 165 -6.32 -11.46 11.22
N HIS A 166 -5.11 -11.48 11.81
CA HIS A 166 -4.25 -12.64 12.04
C HIS A 166 -4.07 -13.50 10.78
N PRO A 167 -2.87 -13.63 10.19
CA PRO A 167 -2.69 -14.37 8.93
C PRO A 167 -3.09 -15.86 9.05
N CYS A 168 -3.29 -16.51 7.91
CA CYS A 168 -3.38 -17.98 7.85
C CYS A 168 -2.06 -18.64 8.29
N VAL A 169 -0.92 -18.06 7.89
CA VAL A 169 0.41 -18.62 8.12
C VAL A 169 1.24 -17.65 8.96
N PRO A 170 1.75 -18.08 10.14
CA PRO A 170 2.69 -17.29 10.92
C PRO A 170 3.94 -16.97 10.10
N ARG A 171 4.37 -15.69 10.11
CA ARG A 171 5.61 -15.22 9.49
C ARG A 171 6.51 -14.63 10.58
N PRO A 172 7.40 -15.42 11.21
CA PRO A 172 8.20 -14.97 12.34
C PRO A 172 9.02 -13.71 12.04
N LEU A 173 9.63 -13.64 10.86
CA LEU A 173 10.41 -12.49 10.41
C LEU A 173 9.54 -11.23 10.27
N LEU A 174 8.40 -11.32 9.59
CA LEU A 174 7.45 -10.20 9.49
C LEU A 174 6.99 -9.72 10.88
N MET A 175 6.78 -10.64 11.82
CA MET A 175 6.46 -10.31 13.22
C MET A 175 7.62 -9.70 13.98
N ALA A 176 8.87 -10.07 13.67
CA ALA A 176 10.05 -9.41 14.22
C ALA A 176 10.13 -7.96 13.73
N ILE A 177 10.01 -7.73 12.41
CA ILE A 177 10.05 -6.39 11.82
C ILE A 177 8.91 -5.52 12.37
N SER A 178 7.70 -6.06 12.46
CA SER A 178 6.55 -5.34 13.03
C SER A 178 6.81 -4.90 14.49
N ARG A 179 7.42 -5.78 15.30
CA ARG A 179 7.80 -5.45 16.69
C ARG A 179 8.91 -4.41 16.75
N SER A 180 9.91 -4.51 15.88
CA SER A 180 10.97 -3.50 15.76
C SER A 180 10.42 -2.14 15.39
N LEU A 181 9.55 -2.05 14.38
CA LEU A 181 8.88 -0.81 13.99
C LEU A 181 8.02 -0.21 15.10
N ALA A 182 7.30 -1.05 15.86
CA ALA A 182 6.54 -0.57 17.01
C ALA A 182 7.45 0.07 18.07
N ARG A 183 8.63 -0.52 18.33
CA ARG A 183 9.64 0.05 19.24
C ARG A 183 10.24 1.33 18.68
N TRP A 184 10.67 1.32 17.43
CA TRP A 184 11.31 2.46 16.78
C TRP A 184 10.37 3.66 16.62
N ARG A 185 9.08 3.41 16.39
CA ARG A 185 8.06 4.47 16.32
C ARG A 185 8.03 5.35 17.57
N CYS A 186 8.34 4.78 18.74
CA CYS A 186 8.45 5.53 20.00
C CYS A 186 9.74 6.35 20.08
N SER A 187 10.79 5.94 19.38
CA SER A 187 12.08 6.65 19.31
C SER A 187 12.13 7.74 18.25
N ASN A 188 11.19 7.72 17.29
CA ASN A 188 11.16 8.73 16.24
C ASN A 188 11.04 10.10 16.89
N PRO A 189 12.00 11.02 16.66
CA PRO A 189 11.95 12.36 17.22
C PRO A 189 10.64 12.97 16.75
N VAL A 190 9.70 13.17 17.70
CA VAL A 190 8.41 13.82 17.41
C VAL A 190 8.79 15.03 16.58
N PRO A 191 8.33 15.15 15.31
CA PRO A 191 8.60 16.36 14.57
C PRO A 191 8.11 17.42 15.51
N TYR A 192 9.05 18.20 16.03
CA TYR A 192 8.67 19.42 16.69
C TYR A 192 7.90 20.09 15.57
N TYR A 193 6.57 20.08 15.66
CA TYR A 193 5.78 21.20 15.23
C TYR A 193 6.38 22.35 16.05
N ARG A 194 7.59 22.82 15.70
CA ARG A 194 7.83 24.23 15.63
C ARG A 194 6.79 24.61 14.60
N PRO A 195 5.69 25.28 15.00
CA PRO A 195 5.13 26.20 14.03
C PRO A 195 6.35 26.92 13.47
N ALA A 196 6.52 26.95 12.14
CA ALA A 196 7.39 27.93 11.55
C ALA A 196 7.09 29.21 12.32
N VAL A 197 8.05 29.70 13.11
CA VAL A 197 7.82 30.85 13.97
C VAL A 197 7.35 31.89 12.98
N SER A 198 6.03 32.16 12.97
CA SER A 198 5.45 33.09 12.04
C SER A 198 6.30 34.33 12.22
N PRO A 199 7.00 34.83 11.19
CA PRO A 199 7.89 35.95 11.35
C PRO A 199 7.08 37.02 12.04
N THR A 200 7.41 37.31 13.30
CA THR A 200 6.72 38.34 14.06
C THR A 200 6.91 39.60 13.24
N PRO A 201 5.83 40.28 12.82
CA PRO A 201 5.93 41.53 12.07
C PRO A 201 6.30 42.66 13.06
N SER A 202 7.53 42.63 13.57
CA SER A 202 8.18 43.62 14.43
C SER A 202 9.57 43.03 14.70
N ASP A 203 10.68 43.55 14.21
CA ASP A 203 11.08 44.95 14.14
C ASP A 203 11.90 45.18 12.86
N CYS A 204 11.52 46.20 12.08
CA CYS A 204 12.42 46.76 11.08
C CYS A 204 13.54 47.51 11.84
N PRO A 205 14.82 47.09 11.78
CA PRO A 205 15.89 47.99 12.14
C PRO A 205 15.98 49.04 11.03
N SER A 206 15.75 50.29 11.43
CA SER A 206 15.95 51.46 10.60
C SER A 206 17.28 51.40 9.85
N LEU A 207 17.21 51.57 8.53
CA LEU A 207 18.32 51.70 7.61
C LEU A 207 19.26 52.83 8.05
N VAL A 208 20.49 52.49 8.41
CA VAL A 208 21.63 53.42 8.32
C VAL A 208 22.69 52.73 7.48
N PRO A 209 23.18 53.34 6.39
CA PRO A 209 24.16 52.71 5.52
C PRO A 209 25.54 52.81 6.17
N SER A 210 26.21 51.67 6.32
CA SER A 210 27.66 51.63 6.49
C SER A 210 28.25 50.80 5.37
N THR A 211 28.83 51.54 4.44
CA THR A 211 29.70 51.10 3.35
C THR A 211 30.91 50.38 3.93
N GLY A 212 31.13 49.13 3.52
CA GLY A 212 32.27 48.32 3.91
C GLY A 212 32.48 47.17 2.95
N THR A 213 33.29 47.43 1.94
CA THR A 213 33.81 46.53 0.90
C THR A 213 34.68 45.40 1.48
N SER A 214 34.54 44.16 0.97
CA SER A 214 35.59 43.13 0.77
C SER A 214 34.89 41.78 0.44
N SER A 215 34.95 41.24 -0.78
CA SER A 215 36.02 40.46 -1.46
C SER A 215 36.05 38.98 -1.08
N GLU A 216 35.88 38.13 -2.11
CA GLU A 216 36.41 36.75 -2.30
C GLU A 216 35.87 35.66 -1.34
N GLU A 217 35.62 34.40 -1.73
CA GLU A 217 36.17 33.55 -2.80
C GLU A 217 35.13 32.45 -3.16
N GLU A 218 35.17 32.01 -4.41
CA GLU A 218 34.44 30.84 -4.94
C GLU A 218 35.25 29.58 -4.66
N GLU A 219 34.65 28.55 -4.05
CA GLU A 219 35.19 27.19 -4.07
C GLU A 219 34.19 26.26 -4.73
N GLU A 220 34.63 25.70 -5.87
CA GLU A 220 34.03 24.60 -6.60
C GLU A 220 34.35 23.29 -5.87
N GLU A 221 33.34 22.59 -5.37
CA GLU A 221 33.46 21.17 -5.00
C GLU A 221 32.76 20.33 -6.08
N GLU A 222 33.57 19.82 -7.01
CA GLU A 222 33.23 18.69 -7.86
C GLU A 222 33.54 17.37 -7.14
N GLU A 223 32.67 16.38 -7.39
CA GLU A 223 33.04 14.97 -7.53
C GLU A 223 33.28 14.11 -6.26
N GLU A 224 32.21 13.53 -5.70
CA GLU A 224 32.31 12.19 -5.07
C GLU A 224 30.93 11.49 -4.97
N VAL A 225 30.47 10.84 -6.05
CA VAL A 225 29.19 10.08 -6.07
C VAL A 225 29.40 8.58 -6.33
N ALA A 226 30.65 8.11 -6.42
CA ALA A 226 30.96 6.72 -6.79
C ALA A 226 31.28 5.78 -5.61
N GLU A 227 31.57 6.29 -4.41
CA GLU A 227 31.97 5.42 -3.28
C GLU A 227 30.78 4.83 -2.49
N TYR A 228 29.60 5.46 -2.54
CA TYR A 228 28.46 5.04 -1.71
C TYR A 228 27.86 3.67 -2.11
N GLU A 229 27.91 3.29 -3.39
CA GLU A 229 27.40 1.99 -3.84
C GLU A 229 28.29 0.81 -3.40
N SER A 230 29.59 1.06 -3.22
CA SER A 230 30.53 0.01 -2.78
C SER A 230 30.34 -0.33 -1.30
N THR A 231 30.06 0.68 -0.47
CA THR A 231 29.88 0.48 0.98
C THR A 231 28.64 -0.37 1.25
N VAL A 232 27.50 -0.09 0.59
CA VAL A 232 26.23 -0.84 0.77
C VAL A 232 26.37 -2.32 0.42
N ALA A 233 27.18 -2.67 -0.59
CA ALA A 233 27.43 -4.07 -0.97
C ALA A 233 28.26 -4.84 0.07
N THR A 234 29.14 -4.15 0.82
CA THR A 234 29.97 -4.77 1.88
C THR A 234 29.17 -5.10 3.13
N TRP A 235 28.17 -4.28 3.50
CA TRP A 235 27.33 -4.51 4.69
C TRP A 235 26.48 -5.78 4.62
N VAL A 236 26.15 -6.28 3.42
CA VAL A 236 25.33 -7.49 3.25
C VAL A 236 26.14 -8.78 3.49
N GLN A 237 27.47 -8.73 3.51
CA GLN A 237 28.33 -9.91 3.71
C GLN A 237 28.77 -10.19 5.16
N GLU A 238 28.67 -9.23 6.09
CA GLU A 238 29.17 -9.39 7.47
C GLU A 238 28.15 -9.96 8.48
N VAL A 239 27.07 -10.58 8.03
CA VAL A 239 26.21 -11.39 8.90
C VAL A 239 26.66 -12.84 8.82
N GLU A 240 27.66 -13.20 9.63
CA GLU A 240 28.07 -14.59 9.76
C GLU A 240 26.94 -15.45 10.38
N PRO A 241 26.67 -16.65 9.84
CA PRO A 241 25.72 -17.57 10.42
C PRO A 241 26.32 -18.19 11.69
N ASN A 242 25.87 -17.73 12.84
CA ASN A 242 26.21 -18.34 14.12
C ASN A 242 25.40 -19.65 14.28
N GLU A 243 25.82 -20.70 13.58
CA GLU A 243 25.26 -22.05 13.71
C GLU A 243 25.83 -22.71 14.97
N SER A 244 25.13 -22.56 16.09
CA SER A 244 25.26 -23.47 17.22
C SER A 244 24.19 -24.56 17.10
N PRO A 245 24.56 -25.85 16.95
CA PRO A 245 23.59 -26.93 16.88
C PRO A 245 23.01 -27.18 18.27
N MET A 246 21.74 -26.84 18.47
CA MET A 246 20.98 -27.34 19.61
C MET A 246 20.39 -28.71 19.26
N ASP A 247 20.87 -29.74 19.96
CA ASP A 247 20.19 -31.03 20.08
C ASP A 247 18.83 -30.81 20.74
N VAL A 248 17.76 -31.14 20.02
CA VAL A 248 16.40 -31.16 20.56
C VAL A 248 15.88 -32.59 20.49
N ASP A 249 15.79 -33.21 21.67
CA ASP A 249 15.19 -34.51 21.87
C ASP A 249 13.73 -34.53 21.39
N VAL A 250 13.45 -35.44 20.46
CA VAL A 250 12.13 -35.70 19.90
C VAL A 250 11.33 -36.56 20.88
N VAL A 251 10.51 -35.92 21.72
CA VAL A 251 9.44 -36.61 22.45
C VAL A 251 8.19 -36.61 21.58
N SER A 252 7.78 -37.82 21.17
CA SER A 252 6.55 -38.08 20.42
C SER A 252 5.38 -38.12 21.39
N ASP A 253 4.40 -37.23 21.25
CA ASP A 253 3.14 -37.34 21.97
C ASP A 253 1.91 -37.23 21.07
N ALA A 254 0.93 -38.01 21.48
CA ALA A 254 -0.15 -38.54 20.67
C ALA A 254 -1.24 -37.53 20.29
N ILE A 255 -1.82 -37.81 19.13
CA ILE A 255 -2.99 -37.20 18.52
C ILE A 255 -4.15 -37.09 19.52
N SER A 256 -4.53 -35.86 19.86
CA SER A 256 -5.84 -35.56 20.44
C SER A 256 -6.68 -34.71 19.48
N LYS A 257 -7.91 -35.18 19.25
CA LYS A 257 -8.89 -34.65 18.29
C LYS A 257 -9.36 -33.25 18.71
N PRO A 258 -9.60 -32.31 17.78
CA PRO A 258 -10.23 -31.04 18.12
C PRO A 258 -11.75 -31.20 18.29
N THR A 259 -12.22 -30.90 19.49
CA THR A 259 -13.63 -30.65 19.81
C THR A 259 -14.07 -29.34 19.18
N ALA A 260 -15.10 -29.39 18.33
CA ALA A 260 -15.71 -28.23 17.72
C ALA A 260 -16.48 -27.41 18.77
N ILE A 261 -16.01 -26.19 19.06
CA ILE A 261 -16.79 -25.17 19.75
C ILE A 261 -17.26 -24.18 18.68
N GLY A 262 -18.54 -24.29 18.33
CA GLY A 262 -19.21 -23.37 17.43
C GLY A 262 -19.49 -22.03 18.12
N SER A 263 -18.84 -20.98 17.64
CA SER A 263 -19.19 -19.59 17.94
C SER A 263 -19.69 -18.95 16.65
N ARG A 264 -21.02 -18.87 16.53
CA ARG A 264 -21.73 -18.21 15.44
C ARG A 264 -21.79 -16.72 15.76
N PHE A 265 -21.01 -15.89 15.07
CA PHE A 265 -21.20 -14.45 15.09
C PHE A 265 -22.05 -14.08 13.87
N ASP A 266 -23.34 -13.83 14.13
CA ASP A 266 -24.22 -13.16 13.19
C ASP A 266 -23.84 -11.67 13.17
N LEU A 267 -23.21 -11.23 12.08
CA LEU A 267 -23.06 -9.81 11.75
C LEU A 267 -24.13 -9.46 10.74
N ASP A 268 -25.30 -9.09 11.25
CA ASP A 268 -26.35 -8.45 10.47
C ASP A 268 -26.78 -7.14 11.15
N ASN A 269 -26.94 -6.12 10.31
CA ASN A 269 -27.52 -4.79 10.54
C ASN A 269 -26.66 -3.68 11.17
N GLY A 270 -26.43 -2.62 10.38
CA GLY A 270 -26.13 -1.28 10.89
C GLY A 270 -25.42 -0.33 9.92
N GLU A 271 -26.20 0.26 9.00
CA GLU A 271 -26.02 1.61 8.41
C GLU A 271 -24.61 2.20 8.23
N TRP A 272 -24.14 2.22 6.97
CA TRP A 272 -23.19 3.22 6.49
C TRP A 272 -23.88 4.07 5.41
N VAL A 273 -24.60 5.10 5.85
CA VAL A 273 -25.11 6.18 5.01
C VAL A 273 -24.69 7.52 5.63
N GLU A 274 -24.20 8.40 4.76
CA GLU A 274 -23.92 9.83 4.99
C GLU A 274 -22.76 10.24 5.93
N VAL A 275 -21.54 10.27 5.38
CA VAL A 275 -20.60 11.38 5.66
C VAL A 275 -19.93 11.80 4.35
N ALA A 276 -20.69 12.48 3.50
CA ALA A 276 -20.18 13.27 2.39
C ALA A 276 -20.90 14.62 2.40
N GLY A 277 -20.42 15.55 3.22
CA GLY A 277 -20.98 16.89 3.26
C GLY A 277 -20.22 17.82 4.19
N ARG A 278 -19.66 18.89 3.60
CA ARG A 278 -19.05 20.09 4.22
C ARG A 278 -17.58 19.91 4.64
N THR A 279 -16.62 20.75 4.24
CA THR A 279 -16.70 22.13 3.71
C THR A 279 -15.36 22.51 3.06
N ARG A 280 -15.39 23.10 1.85
CA ARG A 280 -14.34 23.99 1.31
C ARG A 280 -15.03 25.34 1.04
N PRO A 281 -14.54 26.47 1.56
CA PRO A 281 -15.07 27.79 1.22
C PRO A 281 -14.29 28.41 0.06
N GLY A 282 -15.00 29.12 -0.83
CA GLY A 282 -14.40 30.09 -1.74
C GLY A 282 -14.48 29.72 -3.22
N LEU A 283 -15.63 29.96 -3.85
CA LEU A 283 -15.65 30.42 -5.23
C LEU A 283 -16.88 31.31 -5.44
N GLU A 284 -16.62 32.58 -5.74
CA GLU A 284 -17.62 33.61 -6.02
C GLU A 284 -18.38 33.27 -7.31
N VAL A 285 -19.72 33.22 -7.22
CA VAL A 285 -20.62 33.13 -8.37
C VAL A 285 -21.10 34.54 -8.70
N LYS A 286 -20.69 35.04 -9.87
CA LYS A 286 -21.17 36.29 -10.46
C LYS A 286 -22.55 36.05 -11.08
N ALA A 287 -23.57 36.70 -10.52
CA ALA A 287 -24.96 36.61 -10.95
C ALA A 287 -25.22 37.36 -12.27
N ALA A 288 -26.17 36.83 -13.06
CA ALA A 288 -26.85 37.55 -14.14
C ALA A 288 -28.38 37.28 -14.04
N PRO A 289 -29.24 38.22 -14.47
CA PRO A 289 -30.55 38.41 -13.87
C PRO A 289 -31.70 37.63 -14.53
N ALA A 290 -32.74 37.44 -13.72
CA ALA A 290 -34.03 36.87 -14.05
C ALA A 290 -34.81 37.71 -15.08
N ARG A 291 -35.58 37.01 -15.94
CA ARG A 291 -36.73 37.58 -16.64
C ARG A 291 -37.94 36.66 -16.49
N GLU A 292 -39.01 37.26 -15.98
CA GLU A 292 -40.32 36.67 -15.78
C GLU A 292 -41.13 36.48 -17.07
N THR A 293 -42.04 35.53 -16.91
CA THR A 293 -43.10 34.92 -17.72
C THR A 293 -43.98 35.81 -18.61
N ALA A 294 -44.54 35.17 -19.65
CA ALA A 294 -45.92 35.40 -20.11
C ALA A 294 -46.64 34.06 -20.41
N ARG A 295 -47.95 34.06 -20.12
CA ARG A 295 -48.88 32.92 -19.99
C ARG A 295 -49.52 32.45 -21.32
N THR A 296 -50.15 31.27 -21.23
CA THR A 296 -51.34 30.73 -21.97
C THR A 296 -51.11 30.29 -23.42
N ARG A 297 -51.47 29.08 -23.86
CA ARG A 297 -52.83 28.48 -23.97
C ARG A 297 -52.74 26.98 -24.33
N ALA A 298 -53.79 26.22 -23.99
CA ALA A 298 -53.95 24.78 -24.21
C ALA A 298 -54.40 24.41 -25.65
N VAL A 299 -53.92 23.28 -26.20
CA VAL A 299 -54.64 22.38 -27.14
C VAL A 299 -54.14 20.93 -26.98
N ARG A 300 -55.07 19.99 -27.11
CA ARG A 300 -55.06 18.53 -26.87
C ARG A 300 -54.28 17.68 -27.92
N PRO A 301 -54.15 16.35 -27.70
CA PRO A 301 -53.07 15.49 -28.20
C PRO A 301 -53.44 14.67 -29.45
N SER A 302 -52.45 14.07 -30.13
CA SER A 302 -52.69 12.86 -30.93
C SER A 302 -51.42 12.13 -31.38
N ARG A 303 -51.47 10.78 -31.26
CA ARG A 303 -50.88 9.73 -32.11
C ARG A 303 -49.46 9.24 -31.83
N LEU A 304 -49.41 8.16 -31.05
CA LEU A 304 -48.61 6.97 -31.38
C LEU A 304 -49.38 6.10 -32.40
N PRO A 305 -48.66 5.32 -33.24
CA PRO A 305 -49.12 3.97 -33.56
C PRO A 305 -48.10 2.88 -33.16
N ARG A 306 -48.70 1.72 -32.90
CA ARG A 306 -48.20 0.47 -32.34
C ARG A 306 -47.56 -0.47 -33.39
N PRO A 307 -46.93 -1.58 -32.95
CA PRO A 307 -46.05 -2.44 -33.76
C PRO A 307 -46.79 -3.48 -34.61
N VAL A 308 -46.13 -3.92 -35.68
CA VAL A 308 -46.59 -4.96 -36.62
C VAL A 308 -46.30 -6.35 -36.08
N ARG A 309 -47.34 -7.18 -36.05
CA ARG A 309 -47.33 -8.63 -35.81
C ARG A 309 -47.68 -9.30 -37.14
N THR A 310 -46.87 -10.24 -37.61
CA THR A 310 -47.29 -11.18 -38.67
C THR A 310 -47.00 -12.62 -38.29
N THR A 311 -47.89 -13.46 -38.79
CA THR A 311 -48.35 -14.75 -38.26
C THR A 311 -47.61 -15.97 -38.80
N ARG A 312 -47.60 -16.98 -37.93
CA ARG A 312 -47.41 -18.42 -38.12
C ARG A 312 -48.18 -19.01 -39.33
N ARG A 313 -47.59 -19.96 -40.06
CA ARG A 313 -48.33 -20.99 -40.81
C ARG A 313 -47.53 -22.31 -40.87
N THR A 314 -48.20 -23.40 -40.50
CA THR A 314 -47.77 -24.80 -40.55
C THR A 314 -48.62 -25.58 -41.55
N ARG A 315 -48.01 -26.46 -42.35
CA ARG A 315 -48.54 -27.74 -42.91
C ARG A 315 -47.37 -28.40 -43.68
N ARG A 316 -46.84 -29.57 -43.28
CA ARG A 316 -47.30 -30.95 -43.54
C ARG A 316 -47.53 -31.28 -45.03
N SER A 317 -46.60 -32.07 -45.56
CA SER A 317 -46.79 -33.20 -46.48
C SER A 317 -45.63 -34.17 -46.22
#